data_AF-A0A974T706-F1
#
_entry.id   AF-A0A974T706-F1
#
_cell.length_a   1.000
_cell.length_b   1.000
_cell.length_c   1.000
_cell.angle_alpha   90.00
_cell.angle_beta   90.00
_cell.angle_gamma   90.00
#
_symmetry.space_group_name_H-M   'P 1'
#
loop_
_entity.id
_entity.type
_entity.pdbx_description
1 polymer ?
#
loop_
_entity_poly.entity_id
_entity_poly.type
_entity_poly.pdbx_seq_one_letter_code
_entity_poly.pdbx_strand_id
1 'polypeptide(L)'
;MPNDWKERENLAKIDADIAEAERRVAQQINLIRRMTLKRQETGEATKLLWNYMQALEQWRRHRQLILDEIARQEGPEPEAPPVP
;
A
#
# COMPACT_ATOMS: atom_id res chain seq x y z
N MET A 1 -22.64 -7.93 13.64
CA MET A 1 -22.85 -7.46 12.25
C MET A 1 -22.02 -8.36 11.34
N PRO A 2 -22.48 -8.81 10.16
CA PRO A 2 -21.75 -9.81 9.36
C PRO A 2 -20.71 -9.23 8.38
N ASN A 3 -20.40 -7.93 8.43
CA ASN A 3 -19.61 -7.26 7.38
C ASN A 3 -18.12 -7.06 7.73
N ASP A 4 -17.79 -7.00 9.02
CA ASP A 4 -16.46 -6.65 9.53
C ASP A 4 -15.36 -7.63 9.07
N TRP A 5 -15.70 -8.92 8.90
CA TRP A 5 -14.75 -9.95 8.46
C TRP A 5 -14.32 -9.76 7.00
N LYS A 6 -15.25 -9.39 6.12
CA LYS A 6 -15.00 -9.26 4.69
C LYS A 6 -14.17 -8.01 4.38
N GLU A 7 -14.39 -6.93 5.15
CA GLU A 7 -13.62 -5.70 5.05
C GLU A 7 -12.17 -5.90 5.53
N ARG A 8 -11.97 -6.68 6.61
CA ARG A 8 -10.63 -7.07 7.10
C ARG A 8 -9.89 -8.01 6.16
N GLU A 9 -10.57 -8.98 5.55
CA GLU A 9 -9.96 -9.86 4.54
C GLU A 9 -9.54 -9.08 3.29
N ASN A 10 -10.39 -8.16 2.82
CA ASN A 10 -10.08 -7.31 1.68
C ASN A 10 -8.89 -6.38 1.98
N LEU A 11 -8.80 -5.84 3.20
CA LEU A 11 -7.65 -5.07 3.66
C LEU A 11 -6.36 -5.90 3.69
N ALA A 12 -6.40 -7.12 4.23
CA ALA A 12 -5.24 -8.00 4.27
C ALA A 12 -4.70 -8.33 2.86
N LYS A 13 -5.60 -8.49 1.88
CA LYS A 13 -5.22 -8.68 0.48
C LYS A 13 -4.57 -7.42 -0.11
N ILE A 14 -5.15 -6.24 0.11
CA ILE A 14 -4.58 -4.96 -0.33
C ILE A 14 -3.17 -4.79 0.25
N ASP A 15 -2.96 -5.15 1.52
CA ASP A 15 -1.66 -5.06 2.19
C ASP A 15 -0.63 -5.99 1.56
N ALA A 16 -1.02 -7.23 1.25
CA ALA A 16 -0.15 -8.19 0.56
C ALA A 16 0.22 -7.69 -0.85
N ASP A 17 -0.75 -7.18 -1.61
CA ASP A 17 -0.54 -6.67 -2.97
C ASP A 17 0.38 -5.42 -2.96
N ILE A 18 0.22 -4.52 -1.98
CA ILE A 18 1.10 -3.36 -1.78
C ILE A 18 2.52 -3.81 -1.44
N ALA A 19 2.68 -4.76 -0.51
CA ALA A 19 4.01 -5.24 -0.10
C ALA A 19 4.74 -5.94 -1.26
N GLU A 20 4.03 -6.70 -2.09
CA GLU A 20 4.61 -7.30 -3.29
C GLU A 20 5.02 -6.22 -4.31
N ALA A 21 4.16 -5.23 -4.55
CA ALA A 21 4.45 -4.13 -5.47
C ALA A 21 5.68 -3.31 -5.01
N GLU A 22 5.80 -3.03 -3.73
CA GLU A 22 6.97 -2.37 -3.12
C GLU A 22 8.26 -3.16 -3.37
N ARG A 23 8.22 -4.47 -3.15
CA ARG A 23 9.36 -5.36 -3.43
C ARG A 23 9.76 -5.29 -4.90
N ARG A 24 8.78 -5.35 -5.82
CA ARG A 24 9.04 -5.26 -7.27
C ARG A 24 9.63 -3.90 -7.67
N VAL A 25 9.12 -2.80 -7.12
CA VAL A 25 9.68 -1.45 -7.32
C VAL A 25 11.14 -1.39 -6.87
N ALA A 26 11.46 -1.91 -5.68
CA ALA A 26 12.84 -1.95 -5.18
C ALA A 26 13.77 -2.77 -6.09
N GLN A 27 13.29 -3.90 -6.63
CA GLN A 27 14.04 -4.71 -7.59
C GLN A 27 14.29 -3.95 -8.90
N GLN A 28 13.28 -3.24 -9.43
CA GLN A 28 13.41 -2.44 -10.65
C GLN A 28 14.38 -1.27 -10.48
N ILE A 29 14.34 -0.57 -9.34
CA ILE A 29 15.33 0.47 -8.99
C ILE A 29 16.75 -0.09 -9.05
N ASN A 30 16.98 -1.25 -8.42
CA ASN A 30 18.30 -1.89 -8.42
C ASN A 30 18.73 -2.35 -9.82
N LEU A 31 17.80 -2.83 -10.66
CA LEU A 31 18.08 -3.19 -12.03
C LEU A 31 18.47 -1.97 -12.87
N ILE A 32 17.66 -0.90 -12.83
CA ILE A 32 17.93 0.35 -13.54
C ILE A 32 19.28 0.91 -13.12
N ARG A 33 19.59 0.95 -11.82
CA ARG A 33 20.90 1.40 -11.32
C ARG A 33 22.06 0.61 -11.92
N ARG A 34 21.93 -0.72 -12.01
CA ARG A 34 22.95 -1.58 -12.65
C ARG A 34 23.06 -1.33 -14.16
N MET A 35 21.95 -1.11 -14.85
CA MET A 35 21.93 -0.79 -16.29
C MET A 35 22.59 0.57 -16.56
N THR A 36 22.30 1.58 -15.74
CA THR A 36 22.92 2.91 -15.81
C THR A 36 24.44 2.84 -15.61
N LEU A 37 24.92 2.05 -14.64
CA LEU A 37 26.35 1.82 -14.43
C LEU A 37 27.03 1.18 -15.65
N LYS A 38 26.30 0.36 -16.41
CA LYS A 38 26.75 -0.26 -17.67
C LYS A 38 26.54 0.65 -18.89
N ARG A 39 26.15 1.91 -18.71
CA ARG A 39 25.83 2.88 -19.78
C ARG A 39 24.74 2.38 -20.75
N GLN A 40 23.84 1.53 -20.27
CA GLN A 40 22.69 1.10 -21.04
C GLN A 40 21.61 2.19 -21.02
N GLU A 41 20.78 2.21 -22.07
CA GLU A 41 19.60 3.06 -22.14
C GLU A 41 18.58 2.61 -21.07
N THR A 42 18.12 3.52 -20.22
CA THR A 42 17.21 3.22 -19.10
C THR A 42 15.98 4.13 -19.06
N GLY A 43 15.76 4.96 -20.08
CA GLY A 43 14.71 5.97 -20.13
C GLY A 43 13.33 5.34 -20.03
N GLU A 44 13.04 4.34 -20.86
CA GLU A 44 11.75 3.64 -20.82
C GLU A 44 11.54 2.85 -19.51
N ALA A 45 12.60 2.21 -19.00
CA ALA A 45 12.55 1.53 -17.71
C ALA A 45 12.27 2.50 -16.55
N THR A 46 12.83 3.70 -16.60
CA THR A 46 12.61 4.75 -15.59
C THR A 46 11.19 5.32 -15.66
N LYS A 47 10.66 5.54 -16.87
CA LYS A 47 9.25 5.96 -17.05
C LYS A 47 8.28 4.89 -16.53
N LEU A 48 8.54 3.62 -16.83
CA LEU A 48 7.73 2.52 -16.35
C LEU A 48 7.78 2.42 -14.82
N LEU A 49 8.96 2.56 -14.22
CA LEU A 49 9.13 2.60 -12.77
C LEU A 49 8.34 3.75 -12.14
N TRP A 50 8.38 4.94 -12.75
CA TRP A 50 7.60 6.09 -12.29
C TRP A 50 6.09 5.79 -12.27
N ASN A 51 5.57 5.20 -13.35
CA ASN A 51 4.16 4.82 -13.42
C ASN A 51 3.77 3.79 -12.34
N TYR A 52 4.64 2.81 -12.06
CA TYR A 52 4.42 1.86 -10.98
C TYR A 52 4.40 2.54 -9.60
N MET A 53 5.30 3.50 -9.35
CA MET A 53 5.31 4.25 -8.09
C MET A 53 4.03 5.09 -7.91
N GLN A 54 3.52 5.70 -8.98
CA GLN A 54 2.27 6.45 -8.96
C GLN A 54 1.05 5.55 -8.70
N ALA A 55 1.02 4.36 -9.29
CA ALA A 55 -0.03 3.37 -9.02
C ALA A 55 0.02 2.88 -7.56
N LEU A 56 1.22 2.61 -7.04
CA LEU A 56 1.42 2.18 -5.66
C LEU A 56 0.95 3.26 -4.66
N GLU A 57 1.20 4.53 -4.96
CA GLU A 57 0.70 5.64 -4.14
C GLU A 57 -0.83 5.67 -4.11
N GLN A 58 -1.49 5.44 -5.24
CA GLN A 58 -2.95 5.35 -5.29
C GLN A 58 -3.48 4.19 -4.43
N TRP A 59 -2.82 3.02 -4.46
CA TRP A 59 -3.20 1.88 -3.62
C TRP A 59 -3.00 2.18 -2.12
N ARG A 60 -1.92 2.85 -1.74
CA ARG A 60 -1.70 3.28 -0.35
C ARG A 60 -2.77 4.27 0.13
N ARG A 61 -3.20 5.20 -0.73
CA ARG A 61 -4.32 6.10 -0.44
C ARG A 61 -5.64 5.34 -0.30
N HIS A 62 -5.91 4.38 -1.18
CA HIS A 62 -7.10 3.55 -1.09
C HIS A 62 -7.14 2.73 0.22
N ARG A 63 -6.01 2.15 0.61
CA ARG A 63 -5.85 1.47 1.91
C ARG A 63 -6.18 2.38 3.09
N GLN A 64 -5.68 3.62 3.08
CA GLN A 64 -5.98 4.61 4.13
C GLN A 64 -7.48 4.90 4.23
N LEU A 65 -8.17 5.09 3.11
CA LEU A 65 -9.62 5.32 3.11
C LEU A 65 -10.41 4.15 3.73
N ILE A 66 -9.98 2.91 3.48
CA ILE A 66 -10.61 1.72 4.09
C ILE A 66 -10.36 1.70 5.60
N LEU A 67 -9.14 2.01 6.05
CA LEU A 67 -8.81 2.07 7.47
C LEU A 67 -9.61 3.14 8.21
N ASP A 68 -9.73 4.33 7.61
CA ASP A 68 -10.52 5.43 8.17
C ASP A 68 -12.00 5.05 8.30
N GLU A 69 -12.54 4.34 7.31
CA GLU A 69 -13.92 3.85 7.33
C GLU A 69 -14.13 2.77 8.41
N ILE A 70 -13.20 1.83 8.56
CA ILE A 70 -13.25 0.83 9.64
C ILE A 70 -13.21 1.53 11.00
N ALA A 71 -12.28 2.47 11.21
CA ALA A 71 -12.17 3.21 12.47
C ALA A 71 -13.45 4.01 12.79
N ARG A 72 -14.10 4.58 11.77
CA ARG A 72 -15.39 5.27 11.91
C ARG A 72 -16.52 4.33 12.32
N GLN A 73 -16.52 3.09 11.82
CA GLN A 73 -17.54 2.09 12.13
C GLN A 73 -17.34 1.43 13.49
N GLU A 74 -16.08 1.24 13.92
CA GLU A 74 -15.77 0.63 15.22
C GLU A 74 -16.09 1.57 16.41
N GLY A 75 -16.15 2.89 16.18
CA GLY A 75 -16.47 3.90 17.19
C GLY A 75 -15.39 4.01 18.29
N PRO A 76 -15.34 5.12 19.06
CA PRO A 76 -14.48 5.15 20.24
C PRO A 76 -14.95 4.08 21.23
N GLU A 77 -14.03 3.22 21.66
CA GLU A 77 -14.23 2.29 22.77
C GLU A 77 -14.95 3.04 23.91
N PRO A 78 -16.07 2.54 24.46
CA PRO A 78 -16.79 3.25 25.50
C PRO A 78 -15.84 3.47 26.68
N GLU A 79 -15.55 4.74 26.95
CA GLU A 79 -14.74 5.20 28.07
C GLU A 79 -15.22 4.46 29.32
N ALA A 80 -14.37 3.55 29.83
CA ALA A 80 -14.70 2.79 31.02
C ALA A 80 -15.03 3.79 32.13
N PRO A 81 -16.17 3.65 32.84
CA PRO A 81 -16.61 4.65 33.81
C PRO A 81 -15.52 4.83 34.87
N PRO A 82 -15.28 6.06 35.35
CA PRO A 82 -14.31 6.29 36.41
C PRO A 82 -14.69 5.43 37.62
N VAL A 83 -13.76 4.57 38.02
CA VAL A 83 -13.90 3.73 39.22
C VAL A 83 -13.96 4.68 40.43
N PRO A 84 -14.96 4.55 41.32
CA PRO A 84 -15.15 5.48 42.45
C PRO A 84 -14.02 5.45 43.48
#